data_AF-A0A970GRU2-F1
#
_entry.id   AF-A0A970GRU2-F1
#
_cell.length_a   1.000
_cell.length_b   1.000
_cell.length_c   1.000
_cell.angle_alpha   90.00
_cell.angle_beta   90.00
_cell.angle_gamma   90.00
#
_symmetry.space_group_name_H-M   'P 1'
#
loop_
_entity.id
_entity.type
_entity.pdbx_description
1 polymer ?
#
loop_
_entity_poly.entity_id
_entity_poly.type
_entity_poly.pdbx_seq_one_letter_code
_entity_poly.pdbx_strand_id
1 'polypeptide(L)'
;MKKEMIRDERIIFQQRKIFSEAFLIIYFGLQISLLLQLLVFDVQFTQVAAEFILFMLASIYIIVRYVAAGIDLFGFFEEGSTDRHKITVTLSIVFGIIIAAATTILLVKDYGLEEMGGAAGVALSGLVFFVLSSLLFYIVCKFLNNIIYKKIRNNWKMTSTGGRFSCAVL
;
A
#
# COMPACT_ATOMS: atom_id res chain seq x y z
N MET A 1 -39.54 21.60 -12.18
CA MET A 1 -39.51 20.32 -11.45
C MET A 1 -38.20 19.63 -11.76
N LYS A 2 -37.31 19.45 -10.78
CA LYS A 2 -36.03 18.75 -10.94
C LYS A 2 -36.36 17.26 -11.11
N LYS A 3 -36.09 16.69 -12.29
CA LYS A 3 -36.15 15.23 -12.49
C LYS A 3 -35.00 14.62 -11.71
N GLU A 4 -35.28 14.06 -10.54
CA GLU A 4 -34.31 13.21 -9.86
C GLU A 4 -34.19 11.92 -10.68
N MET A 5 -33.12 11.80 -11.47
CA MET A 5 -32.76 10.54 -12.12
C MET A 5 -32.37 9.57 -11.02
N ILE A 6 -33.32 8.72 -10.62
CA ILE A 6 -33.04 7.56 -9.77
C ILE A 6 -32.05 6.69 -10.56
N ARG A 7 -30.77 6.75 -10.17
CA ARG A 7 -29.73 5.87 -10.72
C ARG A 7 -29.83 4.55 -9.97
N ASP A 8 -30.00 3.49 -10.75
CA ASP A 8 -30.01 2.12 -10.25
C ASP A 8 -28.69 1.84 -9.49
N GLU A 9 -28.82 1.37 -8.25
CA GLU A 9 -27.71 1.02 -7.37
C GLU A 9 -26.78 -0.04 -8.00
N ARG A 10 -27.31 -0.89 -8.87
CA ARG A 10 -26.54 -1.93 -9.58
C ARG A 10 -25.56 -1.31 -10.56
N ILE A 11 -25.97 -0.28 -11.29
CA ILE A 11 -25.12 0.43 -12.25
C ILE A 11 -23.99 1.15 -11.50
N ILE A 12 -24.31 1.78 -10.36
CA ILE A 12 -23.31 2.44 -9.50
C ILE A 12 -22.30 1.44 -8.95
N PHE A 13 -22.76 0.27 -8.50
CA PHE A 13 -21.89 -0.79 -7.99
C PHE A 13 -20.91 -1.30 -9.06
N GLN A 14 -21.40 -1.60 -10.26
CA GLN A 14 -20.57 -2.04 -11.38
C GLN A 14 -19.55 -0.95 -11.78
N GLN A 15 -19.98 0.31 -11.81
CA GLN A 15 -19.10 1.43 -12.11
C GLN A 15 -17.95 1.55 -11.08
N ARG A 16 -18.24 1.45 -9.78
CA ARG A 16 -17.22 1.48 -8.72
C ARG A 16 -16.22 0.33 -8.86
N LYS A 17 -16.70 -0.88 -9.20
CA LYS A 17 -15.85 -2.05 -9.43
C LYS A 17 -14.88 -1.82 -10.60
N ILE A 18 -15.38 -1.37 -11.75
CA ILE A 18 -14.55 -1.09 -12.93
C ILE A 18 -13.50 -0.01 -12.63
N PHE A 19 -13.88 1.07 -11.94
CA PHE A 19 -12.93 2.11 -11.55
C PHE A 19 -11.85 1.58 -10.61
N SER A 20 -12.21 0.72 -9.66
CA SER A 20 -11.24 0.12 -8.74
C SER A 20 -10.25 -0.78 -9.48
N GLU A 21 -10.72 -1.62 -10.41
CA GLU A 21 -9.87 -2.50 -11.22
C GLU A 21 -8.96 -1.69 -12.16
N ALA A 22 -9.51 -0.69 -12.85
CA ALA A 22 -8.73 0.21 -13.69
C ALA A 22 -7.67 0.98 -12.90
N PHE A 23 -8.01 1.44 -11.69
CA PHE A 23 -7.07 2.11 -10.79
C PHE A 23 -5.91 1.19 -10.41
N LEU A 24 -6.19 -0.07 -10.05
CA LEU A 24 -5.14 -1.04 -9.73
C LEU A 24 -4.20 -1.27 -10.91
N ILE A 25 -4.73 -1.45 -12.12
CA ILE A 25 -3.92 -1.65 -13.34
C ILE A 25 -3.02 -0.44 -13.58
N ILE A 26 -3.55 0.78 -13.51
CA ILE A 26 -2.77 2.01 -13.72
C ILE A 26 -1.71 2.18 -12.64
N TYR A 27 -2.07 1.93 -11.38
CA TYR A 27 -1.18 2.08 -10.24
C TYR A 27 -0.01 1.09 -10.28
N PHE A 28 -0.28 -0.19 -10.53
CA PHE A 28 0.78 -1.19 -10.73
C PHE A 28 1.58 -0.95 -12.00
N GLY A 29 0.94 -0.48 -13.08
CA GLY A 29 1.63 -0.07 -14.30
C GLY A 29 2.63 1.06 -14.05
N LEU A 30 2.25 2.09 -13.28
CA LEU A 30 3.15 3.17 -12.86
C LEU A 30 4.33 2.64 -12.04
N GLN A 31 4.07 1.71 -11.12
CA GLN A 31 5.12 1.12 -10.29
C GLN A 31 6.11 0.28 -11.12
N ILE A 32 5.62 -0.49 -12.10
CA ILE A 32 6.48 -1.25 -13.03
C ILE A 32 7.27 -0.30 -13.94
N SER A 33 6.64 0.78 -14.42
CA SER A 33 7.31 1.81 -15.23
C SER A 33 8.51 2.41 -14.49
N LEU A 34 8.31 2.80 -13.22
CA LEU A 34 9.37 3.31 -12.36
C LEU A 34 10.54 2.32 -12.21
N LEU A 35 10.22 1.04 -11.98
CA LEU A 35 11.24 0.00 -11.85
C LEU A 35 12.00 -0.23 -13.16
N LEU A 36 11.33 -0.22 -14.31
CA LEU A 36 11.98 -0.37 -15.61
C LEU A 36 12.90 0.82 -15.91
N GLN A 37 12.47 2.05 -15.65
CA GLN A 37 13.30 3.24 -15.86
C GLN A 37 14.58 3.22 -15.02
N LEU A 38 14.46 2.83 -13.74
CA LEU A 38 15.60 2.77 -12.82
C LEU A 38 16.54 1.58 -13.11
N LEU A 39 16.00 0.40 -13.40
CA LEU A 39 16.79 -0.82 -13.55
C LEU A 39 17.32 -1.02 -14.98
N VAL A 40 16.45 -0.85 -15.98
CA VAL A 40 16.76 -1.19 -17.38
C VAL A 40 17.32 0.00 -18.14
N PHE A 41 16.71 1.19 -18.00
CA PHE A 41 17.06 2.35 -18.81
C PHE A 41 18.20 3.21 -18.23
N ASP A 42 18.71 2.88 -17.04
CA ASP A 42 19.80 3.61 -16.37
C ASP A 42 19.57 5.11 -16.25
N VAL A 43 18.31 5.49 -16.04
CA VAL A 43 17.94 6.90 -15.98
C VAL A 43 18.25 7.46 -14.60
N GLN A 44 18.84 8.65 -14.55
CA GLN A 44 19.11 9.34 -13.29
C GLN A 44 17.82 9.62 -12.52
N PHE A 45 17.89 9.49 -11.18
CA PHE A 45 16.72 9.68 -10.31
C PHE A 45 15.99 11.01 -10.51
N THR A 46 16.73 12.08 -10.83
CA THR A 46 16.16 13.42 -11.11
C THR A 46 15.11 13.39 -12.22
N GLN A 47 15.30 12.58 -13.26
CA GLN A 47 14.37 12.51 -14.39
C GLN A 47 13.11 11.69 -14.05
N VAL A 48 13.25 10.72 -13.14
CA VAL A 48 12.16 9.85 -12.66
C VAL A 48 11.44 10.44 -11.44
N ALA A 49 11.99 11.50 -10.83
CA ALA A 49 11.51 12.10 -9.59
C ALA A 49 10.03 12.54 -9.67
N ALA A 50 9.59 13.06 -10.81
CA ALA A 50 8.20 13.49 -10.99
C ALA A 50 7.22 12.30 -10.91
N GLU A 51 7.53 11.20 -11.58
CA GLU A 51 6.72 9.97 -11.53
C GLU A 51 6.71 9.37 -10.11
N PHE A 52 7.87 9.38 -9.44
CA PHE A 52 7.99 8.92 -8.07
C PHE A 52 7.16 9.77 -7.09
N ILE A 53 7.19 11.10 -7.23
CA ILE A 53 6.37 12.00 -6.41
C ILE A 53 4.88 11.74 -6.64
N LEU A 54 4.45 11.57 -7.89
CA LEU A 54 3.05 11.25 -8.21
C LEU A 54 2.62 9.92 -7.58
N PHE A 55 3.48 8.90 -7.67
CA PHE A 55 3.25 7.60 -7.03
C PHE A 55 3.11 7.74 -5.50
N MET A 56 4.00 8.50 -4.86
CA MET A 56 3.97 8.73 -3.41
C MET A 56 2.72 9.53 -2.99
N LEU A 57 2.35 10.58 -3.73
CA LEU A 57 1.13 11.36 -3.46
C LEU A 57 -0.13 10.50 -3.59
N ALA A 58 -0.22 9.67 -4.64
CA ALA A 58 -1.34 8.75 -4.82
C ALA A 58 -1.43 7.75 -3.65
N SER A 59 -0.30 7.15 -3.26
CA SER A 59 -0.21 6.22 -2.12
C SER A 59 -0.72 6.85 -0.83
N ILE A 60 -0.22 8.05 -0.51
CA ILE A 60 -0.59 8.79 0.71
C ILE A 60 -2.07 9.15 0.67
N TYR A 61 -2.57 9.66 -0.46
CA TYR A 61 -3.97 10.04 -0.59
C TYR A 61 -4.92 8.87 -0.32
N ILE A 62 -4.60 7.69 -0.87
CA ILE A 62 -5.37 6.47 -0.66
C ILE A 62 -5.37 6.11 0.81
N ILE A 63 -4.20 5.98 1.44
CA ILE A 63 -4.09 5.62 2.86
C ILE A 63 -4.90 6.60 3.72
N VAL A 64 -4.74 7.90 3.50
CA VAL A 64 -5.48 8.94 4.24
C VAL A 64 -6.99 8.78 4.03
N ARG A 65 -7.48 8.50 2.82
CA ARG A 65 -8.90 8.29 2.54
C ARG A 65 -9.45 7.04 3.22
N TYR A 66 -8.70 5.93 3.23
CA TYR A 66 -9.09 4.72 3.95
C TYR A 66 -9.19 4.96 5.47
N VAL A 67 -8.18 5.61 6.06
CA VAL A 67 -8.21 6.02 7.48
C VAL A 67 -9.34 7.04 7.73
N ALA A 68 -9.60 7.96 6.79
CA ALA A 68 -10.66 8.95 6.91
C ALA A 68 -12.03 8.29 6.98
N ALA A 69 -12.28 7.33 6.08
CA ALA A 69 -13.52 6.57 6.00
C ALA A 69 -13.67 5.53 7.13
N GLY A 70 -12.60 5.21 7.86
CA GLY A 70 -12.60 4.11 8.83
C GLY A 70 -12.87 2.77 8.17
N ILE A 71 -12.50 2.64 6.90
CA ILE A 71 -12.63 1.39 6.15
C ILE A 71 -11.41 0.54 6.50
N ASP A 72 -11.67 -0.72 6.73
CA ASP A 72 -10.63 -1.70 6.93
C ASP A 72 -9.79 -1.89 5.68
N LEU A 73 -8.50 -1.61 5.78
CA LEU A 73 -7.56 -1.83 4.68
C LEU A 73 -7.26 -3.32 4.45
N PHE A 74 -7.48 -4.18 5.45
CA PHE A 74 -7.09 -5.60 5.36
C PHE A 74 -8.18 -6.56 5.88
N GLY A 75 -9.41 -6.10 6.06
CA GLY A 75 -10.51 -6.93 6.58
C GLY A 75 -10.35 -7.39 8.04
N PHE A 76 -9.60 -6.64 8.85
CA PHE A 76 -9.45 -6.82 10.30
C PHE A 76 -10.74 -6.83 11.17
N PHE A 77 -11.89 -6.34 10.70
CA PHE A 77 -13.14 -6.31 11.49
C PHE A 77 -13.96 -7.60 11.48
N GLU A 78 -13.57 -8.61 10.71
CA GLU A 78 -14.23 -9.92 10.80
C GLU A 78 -13.68 -10.69 12.02
N GLU A 79 -14.53 -10.82 13.04
CA GLU A 79 -14.20 -11.38 14.35
C GLU A 79 -13.97 -12.90 14.23
N GLY A 80 -12.70 -13.35 14.24
CA GLY A 80 -12.37 -14.79 14.37
C GLY A 80 -11.19 -15.34 13.55
N SER A 81 -10.60 -14.59 12.63
CA SER A 81 -9.56 -15.16 11.75
C SER A 81 -8.14 -15.09 12.38
N THR A 82 -7.57 -16.27 12.63
CA THR A 82 -6.14 -16.48 12.95
C THR A 82 -5.21 -16.04 11.79
N ASP A 83 -5.78 -15.72 10.62
CA ASP A 83 -5.05 -15.37 9.40
C ASP A 83 -4.64 -13.88 9.30
N ARG A 84 -5.08 -13.04 10.25
CA ARG A 84 -4.79 -11.59 10.32
C ARG A 84 -3.29 -11.26 10.36
N HIS A 85 -2.55 -11.94 11.23
CA HIS A 85 -1.11 -11.73 11.36
C HIS A 85 -0.35 -12.33 10.18
N LYS A 86 -0.85 -13.43 9.63
CA LYS A 86 -0.21 -14.12 8.50
C LYS A 86 -0.21 -13.23 7.26
N ILE A 87 -1.34 -12.60 6.91
CA ILE A 87 -1.43 -11.73 5.73
C ILE A 87 -0.46 -10.54 5.84
N THR A 88 -0.44 -9.85 6.99
CA THR A 88 0.46 -8.69 7.17
C THR A 88 1.94 -9.10 7.12
N VAL A 89 2.29 -10.24 7.71
CA VAL A 89 3.65 -10.78 7.69
C VAL A 89 4.05 -11.26 6.30
N THR A 90 3.16 -11.95 5.57
CA THR A 90 3.41 -12.36 4.19
C THR A 90 3.64 -11.15 3.29
N LEU A 91 2.82 -10.10 3.42
CA LEU A 91 3.00 -8.86 2.64
C LEU A 91 4.31 -8.15 2.99
N SER A 92 4.71 -8.10 4.27
CA SER A 92 5.97 -7.48 4.66
C SER A 92 7.18 -8.23 4.12
N ILE A 93 7.12 -9.57 4.09
CA ILE A 93 8.16 -10.40 3.48
C ILE A 93 8.23 -10.16 1.97
N VAL A 94 7.10 -10.17 1.26
CA VAL A 94 7.07 -9.94 -0.19
C VAL A 94 7.61 -8.55 -0.54
N PHE A 95 7.19 -7.51 0.17
CA PHE A 95 7.73 -6.15 0.00
C PHE A 95 9.22 -6.07 0.30
N GLY A 96 9.68 -6.73 1.37
CA GLY A 96 11.09 -6.82 1.71
C GLY A 96 11.91 -7.44 0.58
N ILE A 97 11.45 -8.53 -0.02
CA ILE A 97 12.16 -9.20 -1.13
C ILE A 97 12.27 -8.27 -2.34
N ILE A 98 11.17 -7.60 -2.71
CA ILE A 98 11.14 -6.70 -3.87
C ILE A 98 12.13 -5.54 -3.67
N ILE A 99 12.11 -4.90 -2.50
CA ILE A 99 13.00 -3.76 -2.20
C ILE A 99 14.46 -4.23 -2.10
N ALA A 100 14.73 -5.37 -1.46
CA ALA A 100 16.07 -5.93 -1.39
C ALA A 100 16.63 -6.25 -2.77
N ALA A 101 15.85 -6.87 -3.65
CA ALA A 101 16.26 -7.16 -5.01
C ALA A 101 16.56 -5.86 -5.79
N ALA A 102 15.65 -4.89 -5.77
CA ALA A 102 15.83 -3.62 -6.48
C ALA A 102 17.06 -2.85 -5.98
N THR A 103 17.24 -2.72 -4.66
CA THR A 103 18.37 -1.99 -4.07
C THR A 103 19.70 -2.69 -4.30
N THR A 104 19.75 -4.02 -4.21
CA THR A 104 20.97 -4.81 -4.48
C THR A 104 21.40 -4.65 -5.94
N ILE A 105 20.46 -4.67 -6.90
CA ILE A 105 20.77 -4.46 -8.31
C ILE A 105 21.36 -3.06 -8.56
N LEU A 106 20.73 -2.03 -7.98
CA LEU A 106 21.22 -0.65 -8.11
C LEU A 106 22.62 -0.48 -7.49
N LEU A 107 22.83 -1.06 -6.32
CA LEU A 107 24.12 -1.01 -5.62
C LEU A 107 25.26 -1.68 -6.40
N VAL A 108 25.01 -2.87 -6.95
CA VAL A 108 26.00 -3.57 -7.80
C VAL A 108 26.33 -2.75 -9.05
N LYS A 109 25.35 -2.03 -9.60
CA LYS A 109 25.53 -1.19 -10.78
C LYS A 109 26.38 0.05 -10.49
N ASP A 110 26.12 0.73 -9.37
CA ASP A 110 26.76 1.99 -9.03
C ASP A 110 28.20 1.80 -8.52
N TYR A 111 28.44 0.79 -7.67
CA TYR A 111 29.72 0.59 -7.00
C TYR A 111 30.57 -0.52 -7.63
N GLY A 112 29.97 -1.41 -8.42
CA GLY A 112 30.65 -2.57 -9.00
C GLY A 112 30.83 -3.73 -8.01
N LEU A 113 30.96 -4.94 -8.56
CA LEU A 113 31.00 -6.18 -7.77
C LEU A 113 32.28 -6.33 -6.92
N GLU A 114 33.41 -5.80 -7.40
CA GLU A 114 34.72 -5.96 -6.76
C GLU A 114 34.85 -5.09 -5.50
N GLU A 115 34.40 -3.84 -5.56
CA GLU A 115 34.38 -2.89 -4.44
C GLU A 115 33.44 -3.36 -3.32
N MET A 116 32.36 -4.08 -3.67
CA MET A 116 31.40 -4.62 -2.71
C MET A 116 31.88 -5.89 -1.99
N GLY A 117 33.12 -6.34 -2.20
CA GLY A 117 33.63 -7.58 -1.58
C GLY A 117 33.10 -8.85 -2.27
N GLY A 118 32.79 -8.74 -3.57
CA GLY A 118 32.33 -9.85 -4.39
C GLY A 118 30.91 -10.32 -4.06
N ALA A 119 30.60 -11.57 -4.44
CA ALA A 119 29.27 -12.16 -4.23
C ALA A 119 28.84 -12.20 -2.75
N ALA A 120 29.80 -12.29 -1.82
CA ALA A 120 29.52 -12.33 -0.40
C ALA A 120 28.98 -10.99 0.13
N GLY A 121 29.58 -9.86 -0.26
CA GLY A 121 29.10 -8.56 0.20
C GLY A 121 27.80 -8.12 -0.47
N VAL A 122 27.54 -8.55 -1.71
CA VAL A 122 26.23 -8.40 -2.36
C VAL A 122 25.14 -9.19 -1.61
N ALA A 123 25.42 -10.42 -1.21
CA ALA A 123 24.48 -11.22 -0.42
C ALA A 123 24.21 -10.60 0.95
N LEU A 124 25.24 -10.07 1.62
CA LEU A 124 25.12 -9.41 2.91
C LEU A 124 24.31 -8.11 2.83
N SER A 125 24.60 -7.25 1.86
CA SER A 125 23.85 -5.99 1.68
C SER A 125 22.38 -6.28 1.36
N GLY A 126 22.09 -7.23 0.47
CA GLY A 126 20.72 -7.66 0.17
C GLY A 126 19.96 -8.18 1.39
N LEU A 127 20.61 -8.97 2.26
CA LEU A 127 20.01 -9.47 3.51
C LEU A 127 19.71 -8.31 4.47
N VAL A 128 20.64 -7.37 4.64
CA VAL A 128 20.44 -6.18 5.48
C VAL A 128 19.25 -5.35 4.99
N PHE A 129 19.18 -5.04 3.69
CA PHE A 129 18.06 -4.29 3.13
C PHE A 129 16.74 -5.05 3.21
N PHE A 130 16.76 -6.39 3.05
CA PHE A 130 15.58 -7.23 3.23
C PHE A 130 15.02 -7.12 4.65
N VAL A 131 15.86 -7.31 5.66
CA VAL A 131 15.44 -7.27 7.07
C VAL A 131 14.95 -5.87 7.42
N LEU A 132 15.69 -4.82 7.06
CA LEU A 132 15.34 -3.45 7.36
C LEU A 132 14.00 -3.06 6.72
N SER A 133 13.82 -3.37 5.44
CA SER A 133 12.61 -3.02 4.69
C SER A 133 11.38 -3.78 5.20
N SER A 134 11.52 -5.08 5.48
CA SER A 134 10.43 -5.91 6.01
C SER A 134 9.99 -5.44 7.40
N LEU A 135 10.94 -5.10 8.28
CA LEU A 135 10.63 -4.55 9.61
C LEU A 135 9.94 -3.20 9.53
N LEU A 136 10.44 -2.27 8.72
CA LEU A 136 9.83 -0.96 8.52
C LEU A 136 8.39 -1.09 8.01
N PHE A 137 8.16 -1.93 6.99
CA PHE A 137 6.83 -2.16 6.46
C PHE A 137 5.88 -2.73 7.52
N TYR A 138 6.32 -3.72 8.28
CA TYR A 138 5.52 -4.30 9.36
C TYR A 138 5.12 -3.28 10.43
N ILE A 139 6.07 -2.44 10.85
CA ILE A 139 5.83 -1.37 11.84
C ILE A 139 4.79 -0.37 11.30
N VAL A 140 4.93 0.05 10.05
CA VAL A 140 4.00 0.99 9.40
C VAL A 140 2.59 0.41 9.34
N CYS A 141 2.44 -0.84 8.89
CA CYS A 141 1.13 -1.50 8.86
C CYS A 141 0.49 -1.57 10.25
N LYS A 142 1.24 -1.98 11.27
CA LYS A 142 0.74 -2.04 12.66
C LYS A 142 0.31 -0.65 13.16
N PHE A 143 1.08 0.39 12.85
CA PHE A 143 0.76 1.75 13.22
C PHE A 143 -0.53 2.26 12.56
N LEU A 144 -0.67 2.05 11.25
CA LEU A 144 -1.88 2.40 10.50
C LEU A 144 -3.12 1.70 11.07
N ASN A 145 -3.00 0.40 11.36
CA ASN A 145 -4.09 -0.37 11.94
C ASN A 145 -4.51 0.15 13.31
N ASN A 146 -3.56 0.57 14.14
CA ASN A 146 -3.85 1.16 15.43
C ASN A 146 -4.62 2.49 15.30
N ILE A 147 -4.26 3.33 14.33
CA ILE A 147 -4.99 4.59 14.05
C ILE A 147 -6.42 4.29 13.61
N ILE A 148 -6.59 3.35 12.66
CA ILE A 148 -7.90 2.95 12.14
C ILE A 148 -8.77 2.38 13.27
N TYR A 149 -8.21 1.49 14.08
CA TYR A 149 -8.88 0.89 15.22
C TYR A 149 -9.34 1.94 16.24
N LYS A 150 -8.47 2.89 16.60
CA LYS A 150 -8.81 3.98 17.51
C LYS A 150 -9.98 4.81 16.96
N LYS A 151 -9.98 5.09 15.66
CA LYS A 151 -11.02 5.88 15.01
C LYS A 151 -12.36 5.16 14.97
N ILE A 152 -12.38 3.88 14.62
CA ILE A 152 -13.61 3.08 14.56
C ILE A 152 -14.20 2.89 15.95
N ARG A 153 -13.36 2.62 16.96
CA ARG A 153 -13.79 2.58 18.36
C ARG A 153 -14.44 3.89 18.81
N ASN A 154 -13.89 5.03 18.41
CA ASN A 154 -14.47 6.34 18.74
C ASN A 154 -15.82 6.57 18.06
N ASN A 155 -15.96 6.17 16.79
CA ASN A 155 -17.23 6.23 16.08
C ASN A 155 -18.31 5.35 16.75
N TRP A 156 -17.95 4.12 17.16
CA TRP A 156 -18.85 3.23 17.91
C TRP A 156 -19.28 3.78 19.27
N LYS A 157 -18.39 4.49 19.99
CA LYS A 157 -18.75 5.15 21.25
C LYS A 157 -19.74 6.31 21.05
N MET A 158 -19.68 7.00 19.91
CA MET A 158 -20.63 8.07 19.60
C MET A 158 -22.01 7.52 19.21
N THR A 159 -22.07 6.36 18.54
CA THR A 159 -23.35 5.71 18.22
C THR A 159 -23.98 4.97 19.41
N SER A 160 -23.21 4.55 20.41
CA SER A 160 -23.74 3.88 21.61
C SER A 160 -24.19 4.85 22.72
N THR A 161 -23.67 6.09 22.75
CA THR A 161 -24.09 7.14 23.69
C THR A 161 -25.23 8.02 23.15
N GLY A 162 -25.42 8.07 21.83
CA GLY A 162 -26.60 8.62 21.19
C GLY A 162 -27.58 7.52 20.84
N GLY A 163 -28.59 7.28 21.69
CA GLY A 163 -29.66 6.33 21.43
C GLY A 163 -30.45 6.66 20.16
N ARG A 164 -29.96 6.18 19.01
CA ARG A 164 -30.70 5.94 17.77
C ARG A 164 -29.86 5.01 16.91
N PHE A 165 -30.20 3.72 16.98
CA PHE A 165 -29.90 2.77 15.92
C PHE A 165 -30.43 3.36 14.61
N SER A 166 -29.54 3.87 13.77
CA SER A 166 -29.84 4.04 12.36
C SER A 166 -28.92 3.08 11.61
N CYS A 167 -29.47 1.93 11.24
CA CYS A 167 -28.99 1.16 10.10
C CYS A 167 -28.75 2.13 8.94
N ALA A 168 -27.50 2.30 8.56
CA ALA A 168 -27.12 2.85 7.26
C ALA A 168 -25.82 2.16 6.85
N VAL A 169 -25.93 0.86 6.62
CA VAL A 169 -25.07 0.15 5.67
C VAL A 169 -25.57 0.57 4.29
N LEU A 170 -24.77 1.35 3.55
CA LEU A 170 -24.85 1.54 2.10
C LEU A 170 -23.48 2.00 1.57
#